data_AF-A0A4Q0Y1S6-F1
#
_entry.id   AF-A0A4Q0Y1S6-F1
#
_cell.length_a   1.000
_cell.length_b   1.000
_cell.length_c   1.000
_cell.angle_alpha   90.00
_cell.angle_beta   90.00
_cell.angle_gamma   90.00
#
_symmetry.space_group_name_H-M   'P 1'
#
loop_
_entity.id
_entity.type
_entity.pdbx_description
1 polymer ?
#
loop_
_entity_poly.entity_id
_entity_poly.type
_entity_poly.pdbx_seq_one_letter_code
_entity_poly.pdbx_strand_id
1 'polypeptide(L)'
;MKLIKFFTLSSLLVSSLVANTSIDTLVLDFEKSRFSNNERVQIKDISVNMKKNLPQKDWYGYIIDLDLKFAGKDVKAKDVVFSNGELIAPELYDIKSGNPLKDLMTPKLTKAYYDKSKLIAGNVNAKDKIVIFSDPLCPFCMDYVPDVINYVKKHKDKIALYYYHFPLLRMHPASNALTRLMILAKNRGIKDVELKVYTKDWDKYFDSNEIDENKILKAFNSEFKTSITNDELKNSKLKLEVADDIKMGEEVLVQGTPTVFINGEKDKSKLKYENLGK
;
A
#
# COMPACT_ATOMS: atom_id res chain seq x y z
N MET A 1 -54.48 -14.72 69.51
CA MET A 1 -53.22 -14.01 69.24
C MET A 1 -52.26 -14.97 68.52
N LYS A 2 -52.24 -14.99 67.18
CA LYS A 2 -51.30 -15.76 66.36
C LYS A 2 -50.62 -14.77 65.41
N LEU A 3 -49.30 -14.63 65.55
CA LEU A 3 -48.48 -13.72 64.73
C LEU A 3 -48.38 -14.27 63.30
N ILE A 4 -48.77 -13.45 62.34
CA ILE A 4 -48.52 -13.64 60.91
C ILE A 4 -47.06 -13.19 60.65
N LYS A 5 -46.20 -14.13 60.27
CA LYS A 5 -44.85 -13.82 59.78
C LYS A 5 -44.95 -13.35 58.32
N PHE A 6 -44.73 -12.07 58.10
CA PHE A 6 -44.50 -11.52 56.76
C PHE A 6 -43.15 -12.04 56.24
N PHE A 7 -43.18 -12.83 55.16
CA PHE A 7 -42.01 -13.10 54.33
C PHE A 7 -41.80 -11.88 53.43
N THR A 8 -40.83 -11.03 53.74
CA THR A 8 -40.36 -9.99 52.82
C THR A 8 -39.52 -10.65 51.74
N LEU A 9 -40.11 -10.85 50.57
CA LEU A 9 -39.42 -11.26 49.36
C LEU A 9 -38.57 -10.07 48.89
N SER A 10 -37.29 -10.07 49.27
CA SER A 10 -36.32 -9.10 48.76
C SER A 10 -36.03 -9.43 47.30
N SER A 11 -36.68 -8.72 46.38
CA SER A 11 -36.36 -8.77 44.96
C SER A 11 -35.00 -8.11 44.75
N LEU A 12 -33.93 -8.92 44.68
CA LEU A 12 -32.65 -8.48 44.14
C LEU A 12 -32.85 -8.15 42.66
N LEU A 13 -33.01 -6.85 42.36
CA LEU A 13 -32.76 -6.28 41.05
C LEU A 13 -31.29 -6.48 40.74
N VAL A 14 -30.96 -7.60 40.07
CA VAL A 14 -29.70 -7.73 39.35
C VAL A 14 -29.80 -6.79 38.16
N SER A 15 -29.37 -5.55 38.35
CA SER A 15 -29.03 -4.69 37.23
C SER A 15 -27.81 -5.32 36.56
N SER A 16 -28.04 -6.05 35.47
CA SER A 16 -26.97 -6.39 34.56
C SER A 16 -26.42 -5.06 34.05
N LEU A 17 -25.25 -4.65 34.56
CA LEU A 17 -24.40 -3.71 33.87
C LEU A 17 -24.03 -4.38 32.55
N VAL A 18 -24.84 -4.15 31.52
CA VAL A 18 -24.39 -4.33 30.15
C VAL A 18 -23.33 -3.27 29.98
N ALA A 19 -22.06 -3.65 30.11
CA ALA A 19 -20.96 -2.78 29.74
C ALA A 19 -21.26 -2.31 28.32
N ASN A 20 -21.43 -1.00 28.14
CA ASN A 20 -21.71 -0.41 26.84
C ASN A 20 -20.39 -0.45 26.06
N THR A 21 -20.04 -1.64 25.56
CA THR A 21 -18.79 -1.88 24.86
C THR A 21 -18.75 -0.98 23.64
N SER A 22 -17.72 -0.14 23.55
CA SER A 22 -17.58 0.76 22.40
C SER A 22 -17.48 -0.07 21.12
N ILE A 23 -18.04 0.44 20.01
CA ILE A 23 -17.91 -0.21 18.68
C ILE A 23 -16.44 -0.51 18.36
N ASP A 24 -15.54 0.37 18.77
CA ASP A 24 -14.09 0.23 18.54
C ASP A 24 -13.53 -1.00 19.25
N THR A 25 -13.99 -1.29 20.47
CA THR A 25 -13.63 -2.52 21.19
C THR A 25 -14.17 -3.76 20.48
N LEU A 26 -15.43 -3.73 20.01
CA LEU A 26 -16.03 -4.85 19.26
C LEU A 26 -15.25 -5.14 17.96
N VAL A 27 -14.85 -4.09 17.24
CA VAL A 27 -14.04 -4.21 16.01
C VAL A 27 -12.66 -4.80 16.32
N LEU A 28 -11.97 -4.30 17.34
CA LEU A 28 -10.65 -4.83 17.72
C LEU A 28 -10.72 -6.29 18.18
N ASP A 29 -11.75 -6.67 18.93
CA ASP A 29 -11.91 -8.05 19.40
C ASP A 29 -12.27 -9.01 18.27
N PHE A 30 -13.07 -8.57 17.29
CA PHE A 30 -13.29 -9.32 16.05
C PHE A 30 -11.97 -9.53 15.30
N GLU A 31 -11.20 -8.47 15.07
CA GLU A 31 -9.94 -8.55 14.33
C GLU A 31 -8.93 -9.46 15.03
N LYS A 32 -8.80 -9.36 16.35
CA LYS A 32 -8.00 -10.30 17.15
C LYS A 32 -8.41 -11.74 16.91
N SER A 33 -9.71 -12.02 16.99
CA SER A 33 -10.25 -13.37 16.80
C SER A 33 -9.98 -13.88 15.38
N ARG A 34 -10.17 -13.02 14.37
CA ARG A 34 -9.96 -13.35 12.95
C ARG A 34 -8.51 -13.76 12.65
N PHE A 35 -7.53 -13.07 13.23
CA PHE A 35 -6.11 -13.37 13.01
C PHE A 35 -5.59 -14.52 13.87
N SER A 36 -6.09 -14.68 15.10
CA SER A 36 -5.70 -15.78 15.99
C SER A 36 -6.14 -17.16 15.48
N ASN A 37 -7.11 -17.23 14.56
CA ASN A 37 -7.56 -18.50 13.95
C ASN A 37 -6.51 -19.17 13.04
N ASN A 38 -5.38 -18.51 12.75
CA ASN A 38 -4.29 -19.07 11.99
C ASN A 38 -3.09 -19.34 12.90
N GLU A 39 -2.76 -20.61 13.13
CA GLU A 39 -1.65 -21.02 14.02
C GLU A 39 -0.29 -20.43 13.64
N ARG A 40 -0.13 -19.97 12.38
CA ARG A 40 1.09 -19.32 11.89
C ARG A 40 1.17 -17.83 12.24
N VAL A 41 0.14 -17.24 12.83
CA VAL A 41 0.04 -15.83 13.20
C VAL A 41 0.03 -15.70 14.72
N GLN A 42 0.92 -14.85 15.25
CA GLN A 42 0.85 -14.39 16.64
C GLN A 42 0.64 -12.88 16.63
N ILE A 43 -0.39 -12.41 17.32
CA ILE A 43 -0.66 -10.97 17.43
C ILE A 43 0.20 -10.41 18.57
N LYS A 44 1.06 -9.44 18.27
CA LYS A 44 1.83 -8.70 19.27
C LYS A 44 1.08 -7.47 19.74
N ASP A 45 0.55 -6.70 18.78
CA ASP A 45 -0.26 -5.52 19.04
C ASP A 45 -1.34 -5.36 17.97
N ILE A 46 -2.46 -4.76 18.35
CA ILE A 46 -3.54 -4.39 17.45
C ILE A 46 -4.22 -3.14 17.98
N SER A 47 -4.33 -2.12 17.13
CA SER A 47 -4.85 -0.82 17.53
C SER A 47 -5.60 -0.12 16.39
N VAL A 48 -6.55 0.74 16.75
CA VAL A 48 -7.23 1.60 15.78
C VAL A 48 -6.28 2.75 15.42
N ASN A 49 -5.79 2.76 14.18
CA ASN A 49 -4.99 3.85 13.63
C ASN A 49 -5.88 5.05 13.28
N MET A 50 -7.03 4.77 12.66
CA MET A 50 -7.99 5.79 12.22
C MET A 50 -9.41 5.24 12.30
N LYS A 51 -10.33 6.11 12.72
CA LYS A 51 -11.79 5.91 12.61
C LYS A 51 -12.40 7.07 11.85
N LYS A 52 -13.27 6.78 10.89
CA LYS A 52 -13.94 7.78 10.05
C LYS A 52 -15.41 7.46 9.90
N ASN A 53 -16.27 8.46 10.09
CA ASN A 53 -17.70 8.34 9.77
C ASN A 53 -17.86 8.21 8.26
N LEU A 54 -18.61 7.20 7.82
CA LEU A 54 -18.98 7.04 6.42
C LEU A 54 -20.21 7.91 6.10
N PRO A 55 -20.45 8.22 4.82
CA PRO A 55 -21.70 8.86 4.39
C PRO A 55 -22.94 8.02 4.70
N GLN A 56 -22.77 6.69 4.76
CA GLN A 56 -23.83 5.76 5.13
C GLN A 56 -24.11 5.86 6.63
N LYS A 57 -25.39 6.01 6.96
CA LYS A 57 -25.86 6.21 8.33
C LYS A 57 -25.33 5.11 9.26
N ASP A 58 -24.75 5.54 10.37
CA ASP A 58 -24.22 4.70 11.46
C ASP A 58 -23.06 3.75 11.06
N TRP A 59 -22.48 3.90 9.87
CA TRP A 59 -21.31 3.15 9.46
C TRP A 59 -20.02 3.94 9.68
N TYR A 60 -18.99 3.23 10.14
CA TYR A 60 -17.65 3.74 10.35
C TYR A 60 -16.66 2.92 9.52
N GLY A 61 -15.67 3.59 8.94
CA GLY A 61 -14.48 2.97 8.40
C GLY A 61 -13.35 3.02 9.41
N TYR A 62 -12.60 1.92 9.51
CA TYR A 62 -11.46 1.77 10.41
C TYR A 62 -10.21 1.44 9.61
N ILE A 63 -9.09 2.07 9.98
CA ILE A 63 -7.75 1.56 9.66
C ILE A 63 -7.22 0.96 10.95
N ILE A 64 -6.88 -0.32 10.91
CA ILE A 64 -6.37 -1.09 12.04
C ILE A 64 -4.89 -1.34 11.80
N ASP A 65 -4.06 -0.93 12.75
CA ASP A 65 -2.64 -1.30 12.77
C ASP A 65 -2.49 -2.68 13.40
N LEU A 66 -1.72 -3.53 12.73
CA LEU A 66 -1.46 -4.91 13.13
C LEU A 66 0.06 -5.09 13.25
N ASP A 67 0.53 -5.43 14.46
CA ASP A 67 1.90 -5.91 14.68
C ASP A 67 1.82 -7.43 14.92
N LEU A 68 2.23 -8.20 13.93
CA LEU A 68 2.06 -9.65 13.88
C LEU A 68 3.42 -10.34 13.78
N LYS A 69 3.48 -11.58 14.26
CA LYS A 69 4.53 -12.53 13.90
C LYS A 69 3.94 -13.59 12.98
N PHE A 70 4.31 -13.56 11.71
CA PHE A 70 3.88 -14.53 10.70
C PHE A 70 5.02 -15.49 10.36
N ALA A 71 4.82 -16.79 10.60
CA ALA A 71 5.83 -17.82 10.34
C ALA A 71 7.22 -17.47 10.94
N GLY A 72 7.22 -16.91 12.15
CA GLY A 72 8.44 -16.53 12.87
C GLY A 72 9.02 -15.16 12.54
N LYS A 73 8.49 -14.46 11.51
CA LYS A 73 8.95 -13.13 11.10
C LYS A 73 7.99 -12.03 11.57
N ASP A 74 8.55 -10.91 11.98
CA ASP A 74 7.76 -9.74 12.35
C ASP A 74 7.21 -9.06 11.10
N VAL A 75 5.91 -8.78 11.13
CA VAL A 75 5.13 -8.21 10.04
C VAL A 75 4.27 -7.10 10.61
N LYS A 76 4.47 -5.89 10.12
CA LYS A 76 3.54 -4.78 10.37
C LYS A 76 2.62 -4.66 9.17
N ALA A 77 1.33 -4.59 9.43
CA ALA A 77 0.31 -4.49 8.39
C ALA A 77 -0.77 -3.49 8.81
N LYS A 78 -1.52 -3.02 7.83
CA LYS A 78 -2.75 -2.25 8.04
C LYS A 78 -3.90 -3.04 7.45
N ASP A 79 -5.01 -3.13 8.16
CA ASP A 79 -6.28 -3.57 7.58
C ASP A 79 -7.30 -2.43 7.54
N VAL A 80 -8.20 -2.49 6.57
CA VAL A 80 -9.33 -1.58 6.45
C VAL A 80 -10.61 -2.39 6.55
N VAL A 81 -11.40 -2.10 7.58
CA VAL A 81 -12.69 -2.73 7.83
C VAL A 81 -13.76 -1.68 8.07
N PHE A 82 -15.00 -2.06 7.86
CA PHE A 82 -16.17 -1.21 8.10
C PHE A 82 -17.06 -1.85 9.14
N SER A 83 -17.65 -1.05 10.01
CA SER A 83 -18.62 -1.55 11.00
C SER A 83 -19.66 -0.51 11.36
N ASN A 84 -20.87 -0.99 11.67
CA ASN A 84 -21.94 -0.21 12.29
C ASN A 84 -22.15 -0.58 13.78
N GLY A 85 -21.25 -1.39 14.37
CA GLY A 85 -21.39 -1.91 15.74
C GLY A 85 -22.09 -3.26 15.85
N GLU A 86 -22.83 -3.68 14.83
CA GLU A 86 -23.51 -4.99 14.79
C GLU A 86 -22.82 -5.94 13.81
N LEU A 87 -22.37 -5.39 12.69
CA LEU A 87 -21.72 -6.12 11.60
C LEU A 87 -20.32 -5.57 11.36
N ILE A 88 -19.45 -6.43 10.85
CA ILE A 88 -18.17 -6.04 10.27
C ILE A 88 -18.11 -6.49 8.82
N ALA A 89 -17.74 -5.57 7.95
CA ALA A 89 -17.61 -5.80 6.53
C ALA A 89 -16.16 -5.53 6.13
N PRO A 90 -15.42 -6.54 5.65
CA PRO A 90 -14.08 -6.34 5.11
C PRO A 90 -14.10 -5.51 3.83
N GLU A 91 -15.22 -5.49 3.10
CA GLU A 91 -15.39 -4.74 1.86
C GLU A 91 -16.77 -4.11 1.82
N LEU A 92 -16.85 -2.86 1.33
CA LEU A 92 -18.09 -2.19 1.01
C LEU A 92 -17.93 -1.51 -0.35
N TYR A 93 -18.97 -1.60 -1.18
CA TYR A 93 -19.02 -0.96 -2.49
C TYR A 93 -20.21 -0.01 -2.55
N ASP A 94 -20.00 1.15 -3.18
CA ASP A 94 -21.08 2.05 -3.52
C ASP A 94 -21.83 1.46 -4.73
N ILE A 95 -23.09 1.08 -4.54
CA ILE A 95 -23.86 0.36 -5.56
C ILE A 95 -24.09 1.19 -6.84
N LYS A 96 -24.06 2.52 -6.74
CA LYS A 96 -24.31 3.42 -7.87
C LYS A 96 -23.09 3.57 -8.76
N SER A 97 -21.92 3.76 -8.14
CA SER A 97 -20.67 4.01 -8.85
C SER A 97 -19.81 2.75 -9.04
N GLY A 98 -20.12 1.66 -8.34
CA GLY A 98 -19.32 0.43 -8.33
C GLY A 98 -17.98 0.57 -7.60
N ASN A 99 -17.71 1.72 -6.98
CA ASN A 99 -16.42 2.00 -6.35
C ASN A 99 -16.35 1.42 -4.93
N PRO A 100 -15.19 0.88 -4.51
CA PRO A 100 -14.98 0.46 -3.13
C PRO A 100 -14.92 1.67 -2.18
N LEU A 101 -15.55 1.55 -1.02
CA LEU A 101 -15.52 2.58 0.04
C LEU A 101 -14.15 2.66 0.71
N LYS A 102 -13.28 1.64 0.56
CA LYS A 102 -11.90 1.65 1.11
C LYS A 102 -11.09 2.83 0.63
N ASP A 103 -11.37 3.33 -0.56
CA ASP A 103 -10.71 4.52 -1.07
C ASP A 103 -11.00 5.79 -0.25
N LEU A 104 -12.11 5.85 0.49
CA LEU A 104 -12.39 6.97 1.40
C LEU A 104 -11.47 6.96 2.62
N MET A 105 -10.80 5.83 2.87
CA MET A 105 -9.86 5.63 3.97
C MET A 105 -8.41 5.88 3.54
N THR A 106 -8.11 5.98 2.25
CA THR A 106 -6.74 6.25 1.79
C THR A 106 -6.23 7.60 2.32
N PRO A 107 -5.11 7.62 3.08
CA PRO A 107 -4.51 8.87 3.53
C PRO A 107 -4.01 9.73 2.35
N LYS A 108 -4.04 11.05 2.52
CA LYS A 108 -3.40 11.96 1.57
C LYS A 108 -1.88 11.91 1.75
N LEU A 109 -1.14 12.07 0.65
CA LEU A 109 0.32 12.13 0.72
C LEU A 109 0.78 13.40 1.44
N THR A 110 1.78 13.24 2.29
CA THR A 110 2.47 14.36 2.94
C THR A 110 3.66 14.84 2.10
N LYS A 111 4.38 15.86 2.58
CA LYS A 111 5.59 16.34 1.91
C LYS A 111 6.70 15.28 1.81
N ALA A 112 6.68 14.25 2.65
CA ALA A 112 7.66 13.15 2.63
C ALA A 112 7.65 12.36 1.32
N TYR A 113 6.55 12.40 0.58
CA TYR A 113 6.38 11.69 -0.70
C TYR A 113 6.94 12.46 -1.91
N TYR A 114 7.49 13.66 -1.70
CA TYR A 114 8.03 14.53 -2.74
C TYR A 114 9.54 14.67 -2.64
N ASP A 115 10.22 13.61 -2.19
CA ASP A 115 11.67 13.59 -2.05
C ASP A 115 12.37 13.71 -3.41
N LYS A 116 13.42 14.54 -3.48
CA LYS A 116 14.12 14.82 -4.74
C LYS A 116 14.80 13.58 -5.34
N SER A 117 15.22 12.60 -4.53
CA SER A 117 15.80 11.34 -5.01
C SER A 117 14.78 10.49 -5.79
N LYS A 118 13.49 10.64 -5.47
CA LYS A 118 12.38 9.95 -6.12
C LYS A 118 11.85 10.66 -7.35
N LEU A 119 12.30 11.89 -7.63
CA LEU A 119 11.95 12.62 -8.85
C LEU A 119 12.58 11.93 -10.06
N ILE A 120 11.76 11.50 -11.03
CA ILE A 120 12.21 10.84 -12.27
C ILE A 120 11.96 11.69 -13.52
N ALA A 121 11.03 12.64 -13.46
CA ALA A 121 10.77 13.57 -14.56
C ALA A 121 10.17 14.89 -14.06
N GLY A 122 10.35 15.95 -14.84
CA GLY A 122 9.75 17.26 -14.59
C GLY A 122 10.51 18.13 -13.58
N ASN A 123 9.82 19.10 -13.00
CA ASN A 123 10.41 20.14 -12.16
C ASN A 123 9.98 19.97 -10.70
N VAL A 124 10.95 19.82 -9.78
CA VAL A 124 10.70 19.68 -8.33
C VAL A 124 9.85 20.82 -7.73
N ASN A 125 9.89 22.01 -8.33
CA ASN A 125 9.15 23.20 -7.90
C ASN A 125 7.79 23.34 -8.58
N ALA A 126 7.39 22.38 -9.41
CA ALA A 126 6.09 22.36 -10.04
C ALA A 126 4.95 22.35 -9.00
N LYS A 127 3.86 23.05 -9.33
CA LYS A 127 2.63 23.03 -8.55
C LYS A 127 1.97 21.65 -8.63
N ASP A 128 1.90 21.09 -9.82
CA ASP A 128 1.29 19.78 -10.05
C ASP A 128 2.31 18.67 -9.76
N LYS A 129 1.93 17.73 -8.91
CA LYS A 129 2.79 16.63 -8.46
C LYS A 129 2.08 15.31 -8.65
N ILE A 130 2.81 14.38 -9.25
CA ILE A 130 2.40 13.00 -9.47
C ILE A 130 3.32 12.10 -8.66
N VAL A 131 2.75 11.19 -7.88
CA VAL A 131 3.49 10.12 -7.22
C VAL A 131 2.93 8.80 -7.74
N ILE A 132 3.82 7.90 -8.17
CA ILE A 132 3.46 6.56 -8.65
C ILE A 132 4.18 5.50 -7.82
N PHE A 133 3.41 4.57 -7.27
CA PHE A 133 3.91 3.30 -6.74
C PHE A 133 3.73 2.23 -7.80
N SER A 134 4.83 1.57 -8.18
CA SER A 134 4.83 0.71 -9.35
C SER A 134 5.77 -0.48 -9.27
N ASP A 135 5.39 -1.53 -9.99
CA ASP A 135 6.15 -2.77 -10.16
C ASP A 135 6.62 -2.87 -11.63
N PRO A 136 7.93 -2.99 -11.90
CA PRO A 136 8.47 -3.03 -13.26
C PRO A 136 8.03 -4.24 -14.10
N LEU A 137 7.45 -5.29 -13.48
CA LEU A 137 6.93 -6.47 -14.19
C LEU A 137 5.41 -6.60 -14.16
N CYS A 138 4.70 -5.61 -13.59
CA CYS A 138 3.25 -5.61 -13.64
C CYS A 138 2.77 -5.15 -15.03
N PRO A 139 1.96 -5.93 -15.76
CA PRO A 139 1.50 -5.58 -17.11
C PRO A 139 0.80 -4.21 -17.18
N PHE A 140 -0.07 -3.91 -16.21
CA PHE A 140 -0.72 -2.60 -16.14
C PHE A 140 0.25 -1.45 -15.91
N CYS A 141 1.38 -1.70 -15.25
CA CYS A 141 2.41 -0.68 -15.05
C CYS A 141 3.23 -0.46 -16.32
N MET A 142 3.52 -1.53 -17.06
CA MET A 142 4.20 -1.48 -18.36
C MET A 142 3.46 -0.61 -19.36
N ASP A 143 2.13 -0.70 -19.38
CA ASP A 143 1.31 0.17 -20.24
C ASP A 143 1.26 1.62 -19.70
N TYR A 144 1.04 1.78 -18.40
CA TYR A 144 0.70 3.07 -17.82
C TYR A 144 1.89 4.01 -17.55
N VAL A 145 2.98 3.49 -16.97
CA VAL A 145 4.09 4.33 -16.48
C VAL A 145 4.81 5.07 -17.61
N PRO A 146 5.10 4.45 -18.78
CA PRO A 146 5.69 5.16 -19.91
C PRO A 146 4.87 6.37 -20.36
N ASP A 147 3.54 6.24 -20.41
CA ASP A 147 2.65 7.32 -20.85
C ASP A 147 2.70 8.52 -19.90
N VAL A 148 2.67 8.28 -18.59
CA VAL A 148 2.80 9.36 -17.61
C VAL A 148 4.17 10.02 -17.69
N ILE A 149 5.26 9.24 -17.81
CA ILE A 149 6.62 9.80 -17.96
C ILE A 149 6.68 10.68 -19.20
N ASN A 150 6.18 10.20 -20.33
CA ASN A 150 6.19 10.94 -21.60
C ASN A 150 5.33 12.21 -21.54
N TYR A 151 4.18 12.15 -20.89
CA TYR A 151 3.34 13.33 -20.65
C TYR A 151 4.08 14.38 -19.79
N VAL A 152 4.65 13.96 -18.67
CA VAL A 152 5.40 14.87 -17.77
C VAL A 152 6.61 15.47 -18.47
N LYS A 153 7.31 14.72 -19.33
CA LYS A 153 8.41 15.26 -20.15
C LYS A 153 7.95 16.37 -21.10
N LYS A 154 6.74 16.27 -21.67
CA LYS A 154 6.14 17.34 -22.50
C LYS A 154 5.75 18.57 -21.67
N HIS A 155 5.39 18.38 -20.40
CA HIS A 155 4.98 19.42 -19.46
C HIS A 155 6.02 19.66 -18.34
N LYS A 156 7.31 19.48 -18.64
CA LYS A 156 8.38 19.35 -17.64
C LYS A 156 8.51 20.53 -16.67
N ASP A 157 8.12 21.74 -17.09
CA ASP A 157 8.22 22.94 -16.27
C ASP A 157 7.04 23.11 -15.30
N LYS A 158 5.97 22.33 -15.50
CA LYS A 158 4.69 22.47 -14.80
C LYS A 158 4.34 21.31 -13.90
N ILE A 159 4.97 20.15 -14.10
CA ILE A 159 4.65 18.91 -13.38
C ILE A 159 5.93 18.31 -12.79
N ALA A 160 5.83 17.74 -11.58
CA ALA A 160 6.84 16.87 -10.97
C ALA A 160 6.34 15.43 -10.92
N LEU A 161 7.15 14.48 -11.38
CA LEU A 161 6.85 13.05 -11.28
C LEU A 161 7.82 12.35 -10.35
N TYR A 162 7.27 11.79 -9.28
CA TYR A 162 7.96 10.99 -8.29
C TYR A 162 7.58 9.52 -8.44
N TYR A 163 8.56 8.65 -8.29
CA TYR A 163 8.42 7.21 -8.47
C TYR A 163 8.93 6.46 -7.26
N TYR A 164 8.11 5.51 -6.78
CA TYR A 164 8.41 4.63 -5.66
C TYR A 164 8.33 3.18 -6.13
N HIS A 165 9.37 2.41 -5.82
CA HIS A 165 9.41 0.99 -6.12
C HIS A 165 8.44 0.23 -5.23
N PHE A 166 7.51 -0.52 -5.85
CA PHE A 166 6.55 -1.35 -5.13
C PHE A 166 6.43 -2.73 -5.79
N PRO A 167 7.51 -3.54 -5.80
CA PRO A 167 7.50 -4.84 -6.48
C PRO A 167 6.56 -5.83 -5.77
N LEU A 168 5.62 -6.42 -6.50
CA LEU A 168 4.63 -7.35 -5.97
C LEU A 168 5.23 -8.75 -5.87
N LEU A 169 6.17 -8.96 -4.95
CA LEU A 169 7.06 -10.13 -4.88
C LEU A 169 6.40 -11.51 -4.86
N ARG A 170 5.12 -11.60 -4.47
CA ARG A 170 4.36 -12.86 -4.53
C ARG A 170 3.88 -13.19 -5.94
N MET A 171 3.64 -12.18 -6.76
CA MET A 171 3.19 -12.31 -8.15
C MET A 171 4.37 -12.22 -9.12
N HIS A 172 5.28 -11.28 -8.90
CA HIS A 172 6.45 -11.05 -9.73
C HIS A 172 7.76 -11.11 -8.90
N PRO A 173 8.19 -12.31 -8.44
CA PRO A 173 9.47 -12.51 -7.76
C PRO A 173 10.67 -11.83 -8.44
N ALA A 174 10.73 -11.87 -9.78
CA ALA A 174 11.82 -11.30 -10.57
C ALA A 174 11.95 -9.78 -10.38
N SER A 175 10.86 -9.09 -10.04
CA SER A 175 10.84 -7.64 -9.77
C SER A 175 11.74 -7.26 -8.61
N ASN A 176 12.06 -8.17 -7.69
CA ASN A 176 13.02 -7.91 -6.61
C ASN A 176 14.40 -7.54 -7.17
N ALA A 177 14.94 -8.39 -8.04
CA ALA A 177 16.25 -8.16 -8.64
C ALA A 177 16.20 -7.00 -9.64
N LEU A 178 15.18 -6.96 -10.49
CA LEU A 178 15.04 -5.91 -11.50
C LEU A 178 14.96 -4.50 -10.89
N THR A 179 14.22 -4.35 -9.79
CA THR A 179 14.13 -3.09 -9.03
C THR A 179 15.48 -2.66 -8.47
N ARG A 180 16.25 -3.57 -7.87
CA ARG A 180 17.60 -3.25 -7.37
C ARG A 180 18.56 -2.86 -8.50
N LEU A 181 18.41 -3.47 -9.68
CA LEU A 181 19.18 -3.12 -10.87
C LEU A 181 18.82 -1.74 -11.41
N MET A 182 17.54 -1.34 -11.35
CA MET A 182 17.10 0.02 -11.68
C MET A 182 17.80 1.06 -10.80
N ILE A 183 17.83 0.82 -9.48
CA ILE A 183 18.49 1.69 -8.51
C ILE A 183 20.00 1.78 -8.82
N LEU A 184 20.67 0.65 -9.05
CA LEU A 184 22.09 0.64 -9.41
C LEU A 184 22.38 1.40 -10.71
N ALA A 185 21.56 1.20 -11.73
CA ALA A 185 21.68 1.93 -12.99
C ALA A 185 21.54 3.44 -12.79
N LYS A 186 20.56 3.87 -11.99
CA LYS A 186 20.34 5.28 -11.65
C LYS A 186 21.52 5.86 -10.87
N ASN A 187 22.06 5.12 -9.90
CA ASN A 187 23.25 5.50 -9.12
C ASN A 187 24.51 5.61 -10.00
N ARG A 188 24.59 4.84 -11.09
CA ARG A 188 25.65 4.96 -12.12
C ARG A 188 25.40 6.08 -13.14
N GLY A 189 24.37 6.91 -12.93
CA GLY A 189 24.06 8.06 -13.77
C GLY A 189 23.35 7.72 -15.08
N ILE A 190 22.84 6.49 -15.24
CA ILE A 190 22.02 6.16 -16.40
C ILE A 190 20.72 6.97 -16.31
N LYS A 191 20.44 7.75 -17.36
CA LYS A 191 19.22 8.55 -17.46
C LYS A 191 18.04 7.69 -17.91
N ASP A 192 16.85 8.08 -17.45
CA ASP A 192 15.56 7.51 -17.86
C ASP A 192 15.45 6.00 -17.62
N VAL A 193 16.01 5.50 -16.50
CA VAL A 193 16.04 4.06 -16.20
C VAL A 193 14.63 3.49 -16.15
N GLU A 194 13.71 4.17 -15.47
CA GLU A 194 12.32 3.74 -15.32
C GLU A 194 11.67 3.59 -16.70
N LEU A 195 11.69 4.63 -17.53
CA LEU A 195 11.13 4.57 -18.89
C LEU A 195 11.76 3.45 -19.74
N LYS A 196 13.09 3.28 -19.66
CA LYS A 196 13.77 2.22 -20.41
C LYS A 196 13.32 0.85 -19.91
N VAL A 197 13.27 0.61 -18.60
CA VAL A 197 12.84 -0.69 -18.06
C VAL A 197 11.40 -1.00 -18.44
N TYR A 198 10.47 -0.06 -18.31
CA TYR A 198 9.06 -0.30 -18.63
C TYR A 198 8.79 -0.50 -20.12
N THR A 199 9.68 -0.01 -21.00
CA THR A 199 9.55 -0.19 -22.46
C THR A 199 10.30 -1.41 -22.99
N LYS A 200 10.98 -2.18 -22.11
CA LYS A 200 11.60 -3.44 -22.48
C LYS A 200 10.65 -4.60 -22.31
N ASP A 201 10.73 -5.50 -23.28
CA ASP A 201 10.05 -6.79 -23.27
C ASP A 201 10.93 -7.81 -22.54
N TRP A 202 10.78 -7.86 -21.21
CA TRP A 202 11.56 -8.74 -20.35
C TRP A 202 11.23 -10.22 -20.52
N ASP A 203 10.04 -10.55 -21.06
CA ASP A 203 9.60 -11.93 -21.30
C ASP A 203 10.49 -12.66 -22.32
N LYS A 204 11.20 -11.91 -23.16
CA LYS A 204 12.27 -12.45 -24.03
C LYS A 204 13.45 -13.04 -23.27
N TYR A 205 13.62 -12.67 -22.00
CA TYR A 205 14.78 -13.02 -21.18
C TYR A 205 14.41 -13.90 -19.99
N PHE A 206 13.32 -13.61 -19.29
CA PHE A 206 12.87 -14.33 -18.12
C PHE A 206 11.37 -14.13 -17.86
N ASP A 207 10.73 -15.08 -17.17
CA ASP A 207 9.35 -14.94 -16.70
C ASP A 207 9.31 -14.05 -15.44
N SER A 208 8.19 -13.36 -15.23
CA SER A 208 7.88 -12.63 -13.99
C SER A 208 8.14 -13.42 -12.68
N ASN A 209 8.01 -14.74 -12.71
CA ASN A 209 8.25 -15.65 -11.58
C ASN A 209 9.71 -16.09 -11.42
N GLU A 210 10.62 -15.63 -12.27
CA GLU A 210 12.04 -15.99 -12.22
C GLU A 210 12.66 -15.60 -10.87
N ILE A 211 13.45 -16.52 -10.31
CA ILE A 211 14.12 -16.35 -9.00
C ILE A 211 15.64 -16.36 -9.12
N ASP A 212 16.20 -16.80 -10.26
CA ASP A 212 17.64 -16.72 -10.50
C ASP A 212 18.06 -15.28 -10.83
N GLU A 213 18.55 -14.59 -9.80
CA GLU A 213 19.06 -13.22 -9.92
C GLU A 213 20.17 -13.09 -10.98
N ASN A 214 20.96 -14.14 -11.25
CA ASN A 214 22.02 -14.07 -12.25
C ASN A 214 21.47 -13.93 -13.66
N LYS A 215 20.36 -14.62 -13.95
CA LYS A 215 19.68 -14.54 -15.25
C LYS A 215 19.08 -13.16 -15.46
N ILE A 216 18.43 -12.61 -14.45
CA ILE A 216 17.88 -11.25 -14.46
C ILE A 216 18.99 -10.20 -14.62
N LEU A 217 20.09 -10.34 -13.87
CA LEU A 217 21.27 -9.49 -13.98
C LEU A 217 21.88 -9.52 -15.39
N LYS A 218 22.06 -10.72 -15.96
CA LYS A 218 22.62 -10.88 -17.31
C LYS A 218 21.74 -10.22 -18.37
N ALA A 219 20.42 -10.40 -18.28
CA ALA A 219 19.45 -9.75 -19.15
C ALA A 219 19.54 -8.22 -19.05
N PHE A 220 19.52 -7.69 -17.82
CA PHE A 220 19.62 -6.26 -17.58
C PHE A 220 20.94 -5.67 -18.11
N ASN A 221 22.07 -6.32 -17.83
CA ASN A 221 23.38 -5.89 -18.31
C ASN A 221 23.46 -5.87 -19.85
N SER A 222 22.85 -6.85 -20.51
CA SER A 222 22.75 -6.89 -21.97
C SER A 222 21.96 -5.70 -22.51
N GLU A 223 20.80 -5.40 -21.92
CA GLU A 223 19.91 -4.34 -22.40
C GLU A 223 20.41 -2.93 -22.10
N PHE A 224 20.98 -2.73 -20.92
CA PHE A 224 21.51 -1.44 -20.47
C PHE A 224 22.97 -1.23 -20.84
N LYS A 225 23.62 -2.24 -21.45
CA LYS A 225 25.06 -2.26 -21.75
C LYS A 225 25.91 -1.94 -20.52
N THR A 226 25.54 -2.54 -19.39
CA THR A 226 26.22 -2.34 -18.11
C THR A 226 27.06 -3.55 -17.73
N SER A 227 27.99 -3.31 -16.79
CA SER A 227 28.82 -4.34 -16.16
C SER A 227 28.50 -4.44 -14.65
N ILE A 228 27.22 -4.45 -14.29
CA ILE A 228 26.81 -4.63 -12.89
C ILE A 228 27.19 -6.04 -12.46
N THR A 229 27.78 -6.17 -11.28
CA THR A 229 28.19 -7.45 -10.71
C THR A 229 27.16 -7.98 -9.71
N ASN A 230 27.23 -9.29 -9.42
CA ASN A 230 26.41 -9.90 -8.39
C ASN A 230 26.67 -9.31 -6.99
N ASP A 231 27.92 -8.92 -6.70
CA ASP A 231 28.27 -8.36 -5.40
C ASP A 231 27.63 -6.98 -5.20
N GLU A 232 27.57 -6.17 -6.26
CA GLU A 232 26.83 -4.90 -6.22
C GLU A 232 25.33 -5.13 -6.03
N LEU A 233 24.75 -6.12 -6.72
CA LEU A 233 23.33 -6.47 -6.60
C LEU A 233 22.94 -6.97 -5.20
N LYS A 234 23.89 -7.59 -4.48
CA LYS A 234 23.72 -8.09 -3.11
C LYS A 234 23.84 -7.02 -2.03
N ASN A 235 24.24 -5.79 -2.38
CA ASN A 235 24.42 -4.69 -1.44
C ASN A 235 23.14 -4.45 -0.62
N SER A 236 23.28 -4.49 0.71
CA SER A 236 22.15 -4.33 1.64
C SER A 236 21.47 -2.97 1.53
N LYS A 237 22.19 -1.91 1.11
CA LYS A 237 21.63 -0.58 0.92
C LYS A 237 20.52 -0.56 -0.13
N LEU A 238 20.65 -1.36 -1.20
CA LEU A 238 19.62 -1.47 -2.24
C LEU A 238 18.34 -2.08 -1.68
N LYS A 239 18.49 -3.10 -0.83
CA LYS A 239 17.34 -3.76 -0.18
C LYS A 239 16.63 -2.81 0.78
N LEU A 240 17.38 -1.99 1.50
CA LEU A 240 16.83 -0.97 2.39
C LEU A 240 16.05 0.10 1.61
N GLU A 241 16.61 0.61 0.50
CA GLU A 241 15.90 1.61 -0.31
C GLU A 241 14.58 1.08 -0.89
N VAL A 242 14.56 -0.17 -1.36
CA VAL A 242 13.32 -0.82 -1.82
C VAL A 242 12.33 -1.04 -0.66
N ALA A 243 12.83 -1.46 0.51
CA ALA A 243 11.98 -1.65 1.68
C ALA A 243 11.37 -0.34 2.17
N ASP A 244 12.12 0.76 2.11
CA ASP A 244 11.62 2.09 2.45
C ASP A 244 10.53 2.56 1.49
N ASP A 245 10.69 2.32 0.18
CA ASP A 245 9.65 2.64 -0.82
C ASP A 245 8.37 1.81 -0.63
N ILE A 246 8.50 0.52 -0.33
CA ILE A 246 7.36 -0.36 -0.01
C ILE A 246 6.65 0.15 1.25
N LYS A 247 7.41 0.44 2.31
CA LYS A 247 6.86 0.96 3.57
C LYS A 247 6.10 2.26 3.34
N MET A 248 6.64 3.19 2.55
CA MET A 248 5.96 4.42 2.17
C MET A 248 4.62 4.12 1.45
N GLY A 249 4.57 3.12 0.58
CA GLY A 249 3.32 2.69 -0.05
C GLY A 249 2.31 2.09 0.94
N GLU A 250 2.77 1.25 1.86
CA GLU A 250 1.94 0.64 2.90
C GLU A 250 1.33 1.69 3.85
N GLU A 251 2.09 2.73 4.21
CA GLU A 251 1.62 3.85 5.04
C GLU A 251 0.40 4.57 4.44
N VAL A 252 0.27 4.58 3.11
CA VAL A 252 -0.86 5.19 2.37
C VAL A 252 -1.77 4.15 1.71
N LEU A 253 -1.75 2.91 2.22
CA LEU A 253 -2.65 1.83 1.81
C LEU A 253 -2.55 1.47 0.32
N VAL A 254 -1.35 1.48 -0.26
CA VAL A 254 -1.11 0.90 -1.58
C VAL A 254 -1.29 -0.61 -1.49
N GLN A 255 -2.25 -1.14 -2.23
CA GLN A 255 -2.59 -2.58 -2.26
C GLN A 255 -2.26 -3.25 -3.61
N GLY A 256 -1.79 -2.48 -4.58
CA GLY A 256 -1.48 -2.95 -5.93
C GLY A 256 -0.87 -1.87 -6.79
N THR A 257 -0.44 -2.26 -7.98
CA THR A 257 0.28 -1.39 -8.91
C THR A 257 -0.38 -1.37 -10.30
N PRO A 258 -0.36 -0.23 -11.03
CA PRO A 258 0.12 1.06 -10.56
C PRO A 258 -0.90 1.69 -9.59
N THR A 259 -0.41 2.29 -8.51
CA THR A 259 -1.19 3.21 -7.68
C THR A 259 -0.65 4.61 -7.86
N VAL A 260 -1.53 5.56 -8.15
CA VAL A 260 -1.19 6.93 -8.56
C VAL A 260 -1.83 7.92 -7.61
N PHE A 261 -1.07 8.95 -7.24
CA PHE A 261 -1.56 10.09 -6.50
C PHE A 261 -1.27 11.37 -7.27
N ILE A 262 -2.27 12.25 -7.33
CA ILE A 262 -2.20 13.57 -7.95
C ILE A 262 -2.40 14.62 -6.88
N ASN A 263 -1.42 15.51 -6.70
CA ASN A 263 -1.46 16.58 -5.69
C ASN A 263 -1.79 16.07 -4.28
N GLY A 264 -1.33 14.85 -3.97
CA GLY A 264 -1.48 14.19 -2.68
C GLY A 264 -2.75 13.35 -2.52
N GLU A 265 -3.64 13.32 -3.51
CA GLU A 265 -4.86 12.51 -3.47
C GLU A 265 -4.75 11.33 -4.43
N LYS A 266 -5.20 10.14 -4.00
CA LYS A 266 -5.21 8.95 -4.85
C LYS A 266 -6.08 9.19 -6.08
N ASP A 267 -5.53 8.96 -7.26
CA ASP A 267 -6.28 8.99 -8.52
C ASP A 267 -6.74 7.58 -8.90
N LYS A 268 -8.04 7.36 -8.74
CA LYS A 268 -8.68 6.09 -9.10
C LYS A 268 -8.81 5.89 -10.59
N SER A 269 -9.00 6.99 -11.33
CA SER A 269 -9.21 6.93 -12.77
C SER A 269 -7.94 6.58 -13.52
N LYS A 270 -6.78 6.93 -12.93
CA LYS A 270 -5.46 6.92 -13.57
C LYS A 270 -5.39 7.86 -14.78
N LEU A 271 -6.39 8.71 -15.02
CA LEU A 271 -6.44 9.62 -16.17
C LEU A 271 -6.31 11.08 -15.76
N LYS A 272 -6.28 11.41 -14.46
CA LYS A 272 -6.25 12.83 -14.04
C LYS A 272 -4.97 13.54 -14.47
N TYR A 273 -3.86 12.81 -14.69
CA TYR A 273 -2.61 13.43 -15.10
C TYR A 273 -2.72 14.18 -16.43
N GLU A 274 -3.61 13.75 -17.34
CA GLU A 274 -3.86 14.37 -18.64
C GLU A 274 -4.45 15.79 -18.55
N ASN A 275 -4.91 16.18 -17.35
CA ASN A 275 -5.46 17.50 -17.10
C ASN A 275 -4.47 18.45 -16.40
N LEU A 276 -3.27 17.98 -16.08
CA LEU A 276 -2.25 18.75 -15.36
C LEU A 276 -1.38 19.55 -16.31
N GLY A 277 -0.67 20.55 -15.77
CA GLY A 277 0.30 21.33 -16.53
C GLY A 277 -0.31 22.29 -17.57
N LYS A 278 -1.61 22.59 -17.40
CA LYS A 278 -2.33 23.66 -18.10
C LYS A 278 -2.00 25.02 -17.49
#